data_AF-A0A074XJL6-F1
#
_entry.id   AF-A0A074XJL6-F1
#
_cell.length_a   1.000
_cell.length_b   1.000
_cell.length_c   1.000
_cell.angle_alpha   90.00
_cell.angle_beta   90.00
_cell.angle_gamma   90.00
#
_symmetry.space_group_name_H-M   'P 1'
#
loop_
_entity.id
_entity.type
_entity.pdbx_description
1 polymer ?
#
loop_
_entity_poly.entity_id
_entity_poly.type
_entity_poly.pdbx_seq_one_letter_code
_entity_poly.pdbx_strand_id
1 'polypeptide(L)'
;MGSAPSVVADHVLFDNPNYHDVVINYRQTKTYAHKAILALRSKFFLKAFTKGFLETKGKTIELDFDEDPKAVLALLHHCYELPYNDASIIGPNKGPNLAFHASVFKIADKYDCPSLRDKILDNFEDYAAESSSILDGPFDELFEVHAMIYGEKLADNRLRKAADKYLKHNIYHILQHKSLKSFQEEEGSLSGTLMEIFLGCTTVATLRICFKCRVKIQGPSVDHKCQGRLTFER
;
A
#
# COMPACT_ATOMS: atom_id res chain seq x y z
N MET A 1 10.37 29.91 22.19
CA MET A 1 10.60 28.47 22.01
C MET A 1 10.99 28.30 20.55
N GLY A 2 12.26 27.99 20.29
CA GLY A 2 12.85 28.05 18.95
C GLY A 2 12.36 26.92 18.05
N SER A 3 11.94 27.28 16.85
CA SER A 3 11.68 26.36 15.74
C SER A 3 12.98 25.64 15.39
N ALA A 4 12.97 24.30 15.43
CA ALA A 4 14.12 23.50 15.05
C ALA A 4 14.41 23.65 13.54
N PRO A 5 15.66 23.80 13.11
CA PRO A 5 16.04 23.80 11.71
C PRO A 5 16.17 22.35 11.23
N SER A 6 15.07 21.63 11.02
CA SER A 6 15.11 20.21 10.61
C SER A 6 15.02 19.98 9.10
N VAL A 7 14.38 20.88 8.34
CA VAL A 7 14.00 20.58 6.94
C VAL A 7 15.17 20.70 5.93
N VAL A 8 16.22 21.47 6.24
CA VAL A 8 17.26 21.83 5.24
C VAL A 8 18.48 20.90 5.30
N ALA A 9 18.74 20.26 6.44
CA ALA A 9 19.95 19.43 6.62
C ALA A 9 19.84 18.08 5.89
N ASP A 10 18.66 17.48 5.86
CA ASP A 10 18.51 16.08 5.46
C ASP A 10 18.61 15.87 3.94
N HIS A 11 18.17 16.85 3.13
CA HIS A 11 18.35 16.86 1.67
C HIS A 11 19.83 16.94 1.25
N VAL A 12 20.67 17.63 2.02
CA VAL A 12 22.10 17.82 1.68
C VAL A 12 22.92 16.56 1.96
N LEU A 13 22.47 15.77 2.94
CA LEU A 13 23.14 14.54 3.36
C LEU A 13 22.73 13.33 2.51
N PHE A 14 21.50 13.28 2.00
CA PHE A 14 21.03 12.16 1.20
C PHE A 14 21.90 11.94 -0.06
N ASP A 15 22.32 10.68 -0.27
CA ASP A 15 23.18 10.24 -1.38
C ASP A 15 24.46 11.07 -1.59
N ASN A 16 25.02 11.63 -0.50
CA ASN A 16 26.21 12.46 -0.57
C ASN A 16 27.50 11.63 -0.37
N PRO A 17 28.36 11.51 -1.39
CA PRO A 17 29.58 10.70 -1.30
C PRO A 17 30.61 11.26 -0.31
N ASN A 18 30.54 12.55 0.06
CA ASN A 18 31.56 13.19 0.89
C ASN A 18 31.40 12.93 2.39
N TYR A 19 30.18 12.61 2.85
CA TYR A 19 29.86 12.55 4.29
C TYR A 19 29.36 11.17 4.75
N HIS A 20 29.23 10.21 3.84
CA HIS A 20 28.73 8.88 4.15
C HIS A 20 29.69 8.06 5.05
N ASP A 21 29.09 7.23 5.91
CA ASP A 21 29.79 6.21 6.70
C ASP A 21 29.29 4.78 6.36
N VAL A 22 28.31 4.67 5.46
CA VAL A 22 27.81 3.42 4.89
C VAL A 22 27.30 3.62 3.46
N VAL A 23 27.41 2.58 2.63
CA VAL A 23 26.84 2.48 1.29
C VAL A 23 25.77 1.39 1.33
N ILE A 24 24.57 1.70 0.85
CA ILE A 24 23.48 0.73 0.72
C ILE A 24 23.43 0.29 -0.74
N ASN A 25 23.75 -0.97 -1.00
CA ASN A 25 23.69 -1.57 -2.32
C ASN A 25 22.37 -2.34 -2.47
N TYR A 26 21.73 -2.19 -3.62
CA TYR A 26 20.49 -2.89 -3.94
C TYR A 26 20.36 -3.02 -5.47
N ARG A 27 20.12 -4.25 -5.93
CA ARG A 27 20.22 -4.63 -7.36
C ARG A 27 21.53 -4.14 -8.00
N GLN A 28 21.43 -3.27 -9.01
CA GLN A 28 22.55 -2.70 -9.77
C GLN A 28 22.82 -1.23 -9.43
N THR A 29 22.28 -0.76 -8.30
CA THR A 29 22.46 0.62 -7.85
C THR A 29 22.91 0.67 -6.39
N LYS A 30 23.25 1.88 -5.93
CA LYS A 30 23.71 2.14 -4.58
C LYS A 30 23.26 3.52 -4.12
N THR A 31 23.27 3.71 -2.80
CA THR A 31 23.05 5.02 -2.17
C THR A 31 24.08 5.24 -1.07
N TYR A 32 24.71 6.41 -1.07
CA TYR A 32 25.57 6.87 0.02
C TYR A 32 24.71 7.30 1.20
N ALA A 33 24.97 6.74 2.39
CA ALA A 33 24.10 6.94 3.54
C ALA A 33 24.86 7.07 4.88
N HIS A 34 24.08 7.33 5.93
CA HIS A 34 24.55 7.58 7.29
C HIS A 34 23.97 6.54 8.25
N LYS A 35 24.82 5.79 8.94
CA LYS A 35 24.43 4.73 9.88
C LYS A 35 23.48 5.26 10.95
N ALA A 36 23.79 6.44 11.49
CA ALA A 36 22.97 7.07 12.54
C ALA A 36 21.54 7.39 12.06
N ILE A 37 21.39 7.93 10.84
CA ILE A 37 20.07 8.29 10.28
C ILE A 37 19.24 7.03 10.03
N LEU A 38 19.83 6.02 9.39
CA LEU A 38 19.13 4.76 9.11
C LEU A 38 18.75 4.01 10.39
N ALA A 39 19.66 3.94 11.38
CA ALA A 39 19.42 3.27 12.66
C ALA A 39 18.32 3.94 13.49
N LEU A 40 18.15 5.26 13.37
CA LEU A 40 17.09 5.99 14.06
C LEU A 40 15.70 5.58 13.54
N ARG A 41 15.60 5.23 12.25
CA ARG A 41 14.33 5.04 11.53
C ARG A 41 13.97 3.57 11.33
N SER A 42 14.97 2.69 11.32
CA SER A 42 14.81 1.26 11.04
C SER A 42 15.50 0.42 12.11
N LYS A 43 14.73 -0.48 12.72
CA LYS A 43 15.26 -1.44 13.69
C LYS A 43 16.14 -2.49 13.03
N PHE A 44 15.94 -2.77 11.73
CA PHE A 44 16.84 -3.61 10.95
C PHE A 44 18.23 -2.97 10.88
N PHE A 45 18.33 -1.73 10.41
CA PHE A 45 19.61 -1.03 10.28
C PHE A 45 20.28 -0.81 11.64
N LEU A 46 19.51 -0.47 12.68
CA LEU A 46 20.04 -0.40 14.05
C LEU A 46 20.73 -1.70 14.46
N LYS A 47 20.08 -2.86 14.23
CA LYS A 47 20.66 -4.16 14.57
C LYS A 47 21.88 -4.47 13.69
N ALA A 48 21.81 -4.20 12.38
CA ALA A 48 22.92 -4.43 11.45
C ALA A 48 24.18 -3.65 11.83
N PHE A 49 24.04 -2.45 12.40
CA PHE A 49 25.17 -1.61 12.80
C PHE A 49 25.65 -1.81 14.24
N THR A 50 24.88 -2.47 15.10
CA THR A 50 25.21 -2.60 16.55
C THR A 50 25.49 -4.02 16.99
N LYS A 51 24.89 -5.03 16.36
CA LYS A 51 25.15 -6.44 16.66
C LYS A 51 26.22 -6.89 15.68
N GLY A 52 27.36 -7.35 16.21
CA GLY A 52 28.63 -7.69 15.53
C GLY A 52 28.61 -8.63 14.30
N PHE A 53 27.65 -8.50 13.38
CA PHE A 53 27.66 -9.11 12.04
C PHE A 53 28.87 -8.61 11.25
N LEU A 54 29.27 -9.34 10.20
CA LEU A 54 30.37 -8.93 9.31
C LEU A 54 30.15 -7.50 8.74
N GLU A 55 28.90 -7.09 8.63
CA GLU A 55 28.42 -5.75 8.24
C GLU A 55 28.80 -4.63 9.23
N THR A 56 29.01 -4.95 10.52
CA THR A 56 29.36 -3.95 11.55
C THR A 56 30.71 -3.29 11.27
N LYS A 57 31.64 -4.02 10.64
CA LYS A 57 32.94 -3.50 10.16
C LYS A 57 32.91 -3.06 8.69
N GLY A 58 31.89 -3.50 7.95
CA GLY A 58 31.67 -3.12 6.57
C GLY A 58 31.26 -1.65 6.45
N LYS A 59 31.71 -1.02 5.36
CA LYS A 59 31.16 0.26 4.87
C LYS A 59 30.00 0.05 3.90
N THR A 60 29.51 -1.19 3.78
CA THR A 60 28.51 -1.57 2.78
C THR A 60 27.48 -2.51 3.41
N ILE A 61 26.20 -2.25 3.11
CA ILE A 61 25.09 -3.19 3.35
C ILE A 61 24.56 -3.62 1.99
N GLU A 62 24.50 -4.92 1.77
CA GLU A 62 23.88 -5.51 0.59
C GLU A 62 22.42 -5.84 0.93
N LEU A 63 21.50 -5.17 0.26
CA LEU A 63 20.08 -5.51 0.32
C LEU A 63 19.76 -6.58 -0.71
N ASP A 64 18.60 -7.21 -0.53
CA ASP A 64 18.17 -8.36 -1.32
C ASP A 64 17.95 -7.95 -2.79
N PHE A 65 18.44 -8.78 -3.72
CA PHE A 65 18.46 -8.50 -5.16
C PHE A 65 17.05 -8.51 -5.77
N ASP A 66 16.13 -9.27 -5.20
CA ASP A 66 14.78 -9.37 -5.75
C ASP A 66 13.92 -8.13 -5.44
N GLU A 67 14.39 -7.23 -4.57
CA GLU A 67 13.63 -6.06 -4.13
C GLU A 67 13.57 -4.94 -5.17
N ASP A 68 12.40 -4.31 -5.31
CA ASP A 68 12.20 -3.17 -6.21
C ASP A 68 13.07 -1.97 -5.78
N PRO A 69 14.01 -1.50 -6.63
CA PRO A 69 14.87 -0.36 -6.33
C PRO A 69 14.10 0.90 -5.98
N LYS A 70 12.90 1.11 -6.55
CA LYS A 70 12.08 2.27 -6.23
C LYS A 70 11.54 2.19 -4.80
N ALA A 71 11.12 1.00 -4.38
CA ALA A 71 10.62 0.79 -3.03
C ALA A 71 11.73 0.90 -1.98
N VAL A 72 12.94 0.41 -2.29
CA VAL A 72 14.13 0.63 -1.46
C VAL A 72 14.49 2.11 -1.40
N LEU A 73 14.52 2.81 -2.53
CA LEU A 73 14.82 4.24 -2.57
C LEU A 73 13.79 5.06 -1.77
N ALA A 74 12.50 4.68 -1.83
CA ALA A 74 11.43 5.27 -1.02
C ALA A 74 11.65 5.06 0.49
N LEU A 75 12.11 3.87 0.91
CA LEU A 75 12.52 3.61 2.30
C LEU A 75 13.66 4.54 2.71
N LEU A 76 14.68 4.68 1.88
CA LEU A 76 15.84 5.52 2.16
C LEU A 76 15.43 7.01 2.22
N HIS A 77 14.64 7.51 1.27
CA HIS A 77 14.07 8.87 1.31
C HIS A 77 13.36 9.13 2.63
N HIS A 78 12.46 8.24 3.05
CA HIS A 78 11.73 8.39 4.30
C HIS A 78 12.64 8.45 5.52
N CYS A 79 13.77 7.73 5.51
CA CYS A 79 14.71 7.79 6.62
C CYS A 79 15.35 9.18 6.80
N TYR A 80 15.47 9.93 5.70
CA TYR A 80 15.96 11.31 5.65
C TYR A 80 14.83 12.34 5.65
N GLU A 81 13.64 11.97 6.13
CA GLU A 81 12.46 12.86 6.14
C GLU A 81 12.07 13.39 4.74
N LEU A 82 12.54 12.75 3.68
CA LEU A 82 12.17 13.07 2.31
C LEU A 82 10.87 12.36 1.93
N PRO A 83 10.06 12.93 1.02
CA PRO A 83 8.87 12.24 0.54
C PRO A 83 9.24 10.89 -0.10
N TYR A 84 8.66 9.80 0.42
CA TYR A 84 8.88 8.46 -0.12
C TYR A 84 8.23 8.28 -1.50
N ASN A 85 7.24 9.11 -1.81
CA ASN A 85 6.50 9.15 -3.06
C ASN A 85 6.91 10.33 -3.95
N ASP A 86 8.17 10.76 -3.83
CA ASP A 86 8.71 11.85 -4.66
C ASP A 86 8.71 11.49 -6.16
N ALA A 87 8.52 12.50 -7.01
CA ALA A 87 8.49 12.34 -8.46
C ALA A 87 9.82 11.79 -9.03
N SER A 88 10.95 12.03 -8.37
CA SER A 88 12.26 11.45 -8.71
C SER A 88 12.30 9.92 -8.55
N ILE A 89 11.46 9.35 -7.67
CA ILE A 89 11.36 7.91 -7.44
C ILE A 89 10.35 7.29 -8.41
N ILE A 90 9.15 7.86 -8.47
CA ILE A 90 8.02 7.25 -9.17
C ILE A 90 8.13 7.51 -10.68
N GLY A 91 8.65 8.68 -11.05
CA GLY A 91 8.74 9.22 -12.40
C GLY A 91 7.82 10.43 -12.58
N PRO A 92 8.22 11.45 -13.33
CA PRO A 92 7.54 12.76 -13.37
C PRO A 92 6.12 12.72 -13.93
N ASN A 93 5.79 11.70 -14.73
CA ASN A 93 4.49 11.54 -15.36
C ASN A 93 3.62 10.46 -14.70
N LYS A 94 4.09 9.88 -13.59
CA LYS A 94 3.39 8.82 -12.86
C LYS A 94 3.19 9.29 -11.42
N GLY A 95 1.95 9.51 -11.02
CA GLY A 95 1.62 9.63 -9.59
C GLY A 95 1.83 8.29 -8.90
N PRO A 96 1.92 8.25 -7.55
CA PRO A 96 1.93 6.99 -6.83
C PRO A 96 0.62 6.25 -7.11
N ASN A 97 0.75 4.95 -7.38
CA ASN A 97 -0.35 4.04 -7.60
C ASN A 97 -0.40 2.99 -6.48
N LEU A 98 -1.42 2.14 -6.45
CA LEU A 98 -1.60 1.20 -5.34
C LEU A 98 -0.46 0.17 -5.30
N ALA A 99 0.00 -0.28 -6.47
CA ALA A 99 1.12 -1.24 -6.57
C ALA A 99 2.40 -0.66 -5.94
N PHE A 100 2.69 0.62 -6.20
CA PHE A 100 3.81 1.32 -5.57
C PHE A 100 3.66 1.35 -4.04
N HIS A 101 2.50 1.75 -3.52
CA HIS A 101 2.26 1.79 -2.08
C HIS A 101 2.41 0.40 -1.42
N ALA A 102 1.85 -0.64 -2.03
CA ALA A 102 1.98 -2.01 -1.53
C ALA A 102 3.45 -2.50 -1.53
N SER A 103 4.20 -2.21 -2.61
CA SER A 103 5.61 -2.53 -2.73
C SER A 103 6.46 -1.84 -1.65
N VAL A 104 6.27 -0.53 -1.43
CA VAL A 104 6.98 0.21 -0.37
C VAL A 104 6.59 -0.31 1.02
N PHE A 105 5.33 -0.70 1.24
CA PHE A 105 4.92 -1.26 2.53
C PHE A 105 5.64 -2.57 2.83
N LYS A 106 5.79 -3.46 1.84
CA LYS A 106 6.54 -4.72 1.97
C LYS A 106 8.00 -4.46 2.38
N ILE A 107 8.66 -3.49 1.73
CA ILE A 107 10.02 -3.06 2.08
C ILE A 107 10.08 -2.48 3.50
N ALA A 108 9.16 -1.59 3.84
CA ALA A 108 9.09 -1.00 5.18
C ALA A 108 8.85 -2.05 6.27
N ASP A 109 8.10 -3.11 5.93
CA ASP A 109 7.86 -4.24 6.82
C ASP A 109 9.11 -5.11 7.00
N LYS A 110 9.75 -5.50 5.88
CA LYS A 110 10.97 -6.32 5.85
C LYS A 110 12.13 -5.65 6.59
N TYR A 111 12.34 -4.35 6.38
CA TYR A 111 13.42 -3.58 7.02
C TYR A 111 12.97 -2.88 8.31
N ASP A 112 11.82 -3.26 8.86
CA ASP A 112 11.28 -2.80 10.14
C ASP A 112 11.39 -1.28 10.34
N CYS A 113 10.70 -0.54 9.47
CA CYS A 113 10.51 0.91 9.54
C CYS A 113 9.03 1.25 9.82
N PRO A 114 8.61 1.26 11.10
CA PRO A 114 7.21 1.50 11.47
C PRO A 114 6.62 2.81 10.95
N SER A 115 7.38 3.92 11.07
CA SER A 115 6.90 5.24 10.66
C SER A 115 6.58 5.34 9.17
N LEU A 116 7.28 4.58 8.32
CA LEU A 116 6.97 4.51 6.89
C LEU A 116 5.72 3.67 6.64
N ARG A 117 5.57 2.52 7.32
CA ARG A 117 4.33 1.73 7.26
C ARG A 117 3.11 2.56 7.63
N ASP A 118 3.21 3.36 8.69
CA ASP A 118 2.13 4.26 9.13
C ASP A 118 1.79 5.29 8.05
N LYS A 119 2.82 5.95 7.49
CA LYS A 119 2.61 6.96 6.43
C LYS A 119 1.99 6.38 5.16
N ILE A 120 2.33 5.14 4.82
CA ILE A 120 1.75 4.45 3.66
C ILE A 120 0.30 4.07 3.93
N LEU A 121 -0.05 3.65 5.14
CA LEU A 121 -1.44 3.33 5.50
C LEU A 121 -2.32 4.56 5.40
N ASP A 122 -1.88 5.71 5.90
CA ASP A 122 -2.62 6.97 5.79
C ASP A 122 -2.93 7.27 4.31
N ASN A 123 -1.89 7.26 3.47
CA ASN A 123 -2.06 7.51 2.04
C ASN A 123 -2.93 6.45 1.36
N PHE A 124 -2.78 5.16 1.69
CA PHE A 124 -3.58 4.08 1.12
C PHE A 124 -5.06 4.24 1.49
N GLU A 125 -5.37 4.58 2.74
CA GLU A 125 -6.74 4.81 3.19
C GLU A 125 -7.36 6.06 2.55
N ASP A 126 -6.60 7.14 2.39
CA ASP A 126 -7.03 8.34 1.66
C ASP A 126 -7.35 8.00 0.19
N TYR A 127 -6.45 7.31 -0.51
CA TYR A 127 -6.67 6.82 -1.87
C TYR A 127 -7.90 5.89 -1.99
N ALA A 128 -8.09 5.02 -0.99
CA ALA A 128 -9.21 4.09 -0.94
C ALA A 128 -10.56 4.78 -0.65
N ALA A 129 -10.56 5.88 0.12
CA ALA A 129 -11.75 6.65 0.45
C ALA A 129 -12.20 7.56 -0.72
N GLU A 130 -11.26 8.02 -1.54
CA GLU A 130 -11.53 8.99 -2.60
C GLU A 130 -12.03 8.38 -3.92
N SER A 131 -12.11 7.04 -4.06
CA SER A 131 -12.09 6.44 -5.39
C SER A 131 -13.22 5.46 -5.75
N SER A 132 -13.99 5.87 -6.75
CA SER A 132 -14.39 5.02 -7.89
C SER A 132 -13.19 4.67 -8.81
N SER A 133 -12.11 5.46 -8.76
CA SER A 133 -10.94 5.37 -9.64
C SER A 133 -10.06 4.12 -9.48
N ILE A 134 -10.08 3.44 -8.33
CA ILE A 134 -9.35 2.16 -8.15
C ILE A 134 -9.94 1.09 -9.08
N LEU A 135 -11.24 1.14 -9.37
CA LEU A 135 -11.89 0.23 -10.32
C LEU A 135 -11.70 0.67 -11.78
N ASP A 136 -11.42 1.95 -12.00
CA ASP A 136 -11.14 2.51 -13.33
C ASP A 136 -9.65 2.38 -13.72
N GLY A 137 -8.80 1.96 -12.79
CA GLY A 137 -7.37 1.68 -13.03
C GLY A 137 -7.12 0.44 -13.89
N PRO A 138 -5.89 0.26 -14.40
CA PRO A 138 -5.53 -0.95 -15.15
C PRO A 138 -5.68 -2.18 -14.26
N PHE A 139 -6.39 -3.21 -14.73
CA PHE A 139 -6.69 -4.41 -13.93
C PHE A 139 -5.44 -5.21 -13.55
N ASP A 140 -4.40 -5.17 -14.38
CA ASP A 140 -3.10 -5.78 -14.08
C ASP A 140 -2.50 -5.19 -12.78
N GLU A 141 -2.75 -3.92 -12.49
CA GLU A 141 -2.30 -3.27 -11.25
C GLU A 141 -2.99 -3.86 -10.02
N LEU A 142 -4.28 -4.20 -10.11
CA LEU A 142 -5.02 -4.82 -9.02
C LEU A 142 -4.50 -6.23 -8.72
N PHE A 143 -4.10 -6.97 -9.75
CA PHE A 143 -3.50 -8.29 -9.58
C PHE A 143 -2.13 -8.20 -8.91
N GLU A 144 -1.29 -7.26 -9.36
CA GLU A 144 0.00 -6.99 -8.72
C GLU A 144 -0.17 -6.61 -7.23
N VAL A 145 -1.10 -5.72 -6.93
CA VAL A 145 -1.43 -5.31 -5.55
C VAL A 145 -1.93 -6.49 -4.73
N HIS A 146 -2.80 -7.33 -5.28
CA HIS A 146 -3.29 -8.53 -4.60
C HIS A 146 -2.13 -9.48 -4.28
N ALA A 147 -1.27 -9.77 -5.26
CA ALA A 147 -0.10 -10.62 -5.06
C ALA A 147 0.83 -10.07 -3.96
N MET A 148 1.05 -8.75 -3.92
CA MET A 148 1.87 -8.10 -2.89
C MET A 148 1.26 -8.17 -1.48
N ILE A 149 -0.06 -8.02 -1.35
CA ILE A 149 -0.76 -7.95 -0.05
C ILE A 149 -1.10 -9.34 0.50
N TYR A 150 -1.45 -10.28 -0.37
CA TYR A 150 -2.00 -11.59 -0.01
C TYR A 150 -1.06 -12.76 -0.34
N GLY A 151 -0.10 -12.59 -1.25
CA GLY A 151 0.82 -13.67 -1.66
C GLY A 151 1.83 -14.05 -0.57
N GLU A 152 2.55 -13.07 -0.02
CA GLU A 152 3.49 -13.29 1.07
C GLU A 152 2.91 -12.90 2.44
N LYS A 153 3.42 -13.53 3.50
CA LYS A 153 3.03 -13.19 4.87
C LYS A 153 3.80 -11.96 5.36
N LEU A 154 3.14 -10.81 5.37
CA LEU A 154 3.63 -9.61 6.04
C LEU A 154 3.57 -9.78 7.57
N ALA A 155 4.58 -9.23 8.27
CA ALA A 155 4.57 -9.15 9.73
C ALA A 155 3.49 -8.18 10.22
N ASP A 156 3.36 -7.02 9.55
CA ASP A 156 2.28 -6.06 9.76
C ASP A 156 1.08 -6.33 8.83
N ASN A 157 -0.03 -6.79 9.41
CA ASN A 157 -1.26 -7.11 8.67
C ASN A 157 -2.19 -5.90 8.47
N ARG A 158 -1.81 -4.68 8.87
CA ARG A 158 -2.67 -3.50 8.74
C ARG A 158 -2.99 -3.16 7.29
N LEU A 159 -2.03 -3.30 6.37
CA LEU A 159 -2.29 -3.05 4.94
C LEU A 159 -3.32 -4.04 4.38
N ARG A 160 -3.21 -5.33 4.74
CA ARG A 160 -4.21 -6.34 4.38
C ARG A 160 -5.59 -6.01 4.93
N LYS A 161 -5.68 -5.57 6.17
CA LYS A 161 -6.96 -5.14 6.77
C LYS A 161 -7.55 -3.91 6.07
N ALA A 162 -6.73 -2.94 5.66
CA ALA A 162 -7.17 -1.78 4.90
C ALA A 162 -7.69 -2.19 3.51
N ALA A 163 -6.97 -3.07 2.82
CA ALA A 163 -7.41 -3.65 1.55
C ALA A 163 -8.72 -4.45 1.70
N ASP A 164 -8.84 -5.31 2.70
CA ASP A 164 -10.07 -6.06 3.00
C ASP A 164 -11.25 -5.11 3.26
N LYS A 165 -11.01 -4.03 4.00
CA LYS A 165 -12.03 -3.00 4.26
C LYS A 165 -12.46 -2.35 2.95
N TYR A 166 -11.53 -1.95 2.09
CA TYR A 166 -11.85 -1.38 0.78
C TYR A 166 -12.66 -2.34 -0.09
N LEU A 167 -12.21 -3.60 -0.22
CA LEU A 167 -12.91 -4.63 -1.00
C LEU A 167 -14.32 -4.87 -0.48
N LYS A 168 -14.51 -4.96 0.84
CA LYS A 168 -15.84 -5.13 1.45
C LYS A 168 -16.78 -3.96 1.15
N HIS A 169 -16.28 -2.72 1.22
CA HIS A 169 -17.11 -1.54 0.93
C HIS A 169 -17.48 -1.44 -0.55
N ASN A 170 -16.63 -1.94 -1.46
CA ASN A 170 -16.79 -1.78 -2.91
C ASN A 170 -17.22 -3.04 -3.64
N ILE A 171 -17.54 -4.13 -2.93
CA ILE A 171 -17.76 -5.47 -3.51
C ILE A 171 -18.82 -5.49 -4.61
N TYR A 172 -19.91 -4.73 -4.45
CA TYR A 172 -20.97 -4.66 -5.45
C TYR A 172 -20.48 -4.01 -6.76
N HIS A 173 -19.73 -2.91 -6.66
CA HIS A 173 -19.16 -2.23 -7.82
C HIS A 173 -18.08 -3.07 -8.50
N ILE A 174 -17.25 -3.75 -7.70
CA ILE A 174 -16.23 -4.70 -8.18
C ILE A 174 -16.88 -5.81 -8.99
N LEU A 175 -17.88 -6.51 -8.43
CA LEU A 175 -18.56 -7.64 -9.10
C LEU A 175 -19.29 -7.25 -10.38
N GLN A 176 -19.71 -5.99 -10.52
CA GLN A 176 -20.35 -5.49 -11.73
C GLN A 176 -19.37 -4.92 -12.75
N HIS A 177 -18.10 -4.79 -12.37
CA HIS A 177 -17.13 -4.18 -13.24
C HIS A 177 -16.90 -5.02 -14.50
N LYS A 178 -16.91 -4.36 -15.66
CA LYS A 178 -16.78 -4.99 -16.99
C LYS A 178 -15.55 -5.89 -17.10
N SER A 179 -14.44 -5.51 -16.48
CA SER A 179 -13.18 -6.25 -16.54
C SER A 179 -13.13 -7.48 -15.63
N LEU A 180 -14.07 -7.62 -14.68
CA LEU A 180 -14.16 -8.82 -13.85
C LEU A 180 -14.89 -9.95 -14.60
N LYS A 181 -15.74 -9.61 -15.58
CA LYS A 181 -16.35 -10.59 -16.49
C LYS A 181 -15.34 -11.23 -17.43
N SER A 182 -14.29 -10.51 -17.83
CA SER A 182 -13.17 -11.07 -18.61
C SER A 182 -12.20 -11.91 -17.78
N PHE A 183 -12.28 -11.86 -16.45
CA PHE A 183 -11.31 -12.49 -15.53
C PHE A 183 -11.70 -13.90 -15.06
N GLN A 184 -12.98 -14.29 -15.14
CA GLN A 184 -13.43 -15.65 -14.76
C GLN A 184 -12.73 -16.77 -15.55
N GLU A 185 -12.04 -16.43 -16.64
CA GLU A 185 -11.37 -17.36 -17.53
C GLU A 185 -9.87 -17.57 -17.21
N GLU A 186 -9.24 -16.73 -16.36
CA GLU A 186 -7.77 -16.71 -16.24
C GLU A 186 -7.17 -17.08 -14.86
N GLU A 187 -7.77 -16.75 -13.71
CA GLU A 187 -7.12 -16.99 -12.39
C GLU A 187 -8.10 -17.29 -11.22
N GLY A 188 -7.90 -18.43 -10.54
CA GLY A 188 -8.77 -18.90 -9.45
C GLY A 188 -8.52 -18.26 -8.07
N SER A 189 -7.34 -17.67 -7.85
CA SER A 189 -6.88 -17.19 -6.54
C SER A 189 -7.59 -15.91 -6.07
N LEU A 190 -7.70 -14.91 -6.96
CA LEU A 190 -8.46 -13.68 -6.72
C LEU A 190 -9.96 -13.99 -6.61
N SER A 191 -10.47 -14.89 -7.45
CA SER A 191 -11.86 -15.37 -7.41
C SER A 191 -12.21 -15.98 -6.05
N GLY A 192 -11.29 -16.78 -5.47
CA GLY A 192 -11.43 -17.33 -4.12
C GLY A 192 -11.45 -16.26 -3.03
N THR A 193 -10.56 -15.26 -3.12
CA THR A 193 -10.51 -14.12 -2.18
C THR A 193 -11.81 -13.30 -2.23
N LEU A 194 -12.28 -12.98 -3.43
CA LEU A 194 -13.54 -12.26 -3.64
C LEU A 194 -14.75 -13.07 -3.13
N MET A 195 -14.75 -14.39 -3.31
CA MET A 195 -15.79 -15.27 -2.77
C MET A 195 -15.76 -15.34 -1.24
N GLU A 196 -14.58 -15.47 -0.61
CA GLU A 196 -14.47 -15.45 0.84
C GLU A 196 -14.96 -14.13 1.43
N ILE A 197 -14.59 -13.01 0.79
CA ILE A 197 -15.08 -11.68 1.17
C ILE A 197 -16.60 -11.58 0.95
N PHE A 198 -17.14 -12.09 -0.15
CA PHE A 198 -18.58 -12.11 -0.42
C PHE A 198 -19.36 -12.93 0.61
N LEU A 199 -18.89 -14.15 0.92
CA LEU A 199 -19.48 -15.03 1.92
C LEU A 199 -19.37 -14.46 3.33
N GLY A 200 -18.31 -13.70 3.61
CA GLY A 200 -18.11 -12.99 4.88
C GLY A 200 -18.80 -11.62 4.95
N CYS A 201 -19.25 -11.06 3.83
CA CYS A 201 -20.02 -9.82 3.76
C CYS A 201 -21.47 -10.11 4.15
N THR A 202 -21.83 -9.83 5.41
CA THR A 202 -23.22 -9.85 5.87
C THR A 202 -24.07 -8.73 5.27
N THR A 203 -23.46 -7.80 4.54
CA THR A 203 -24.18 -6.91 3.62
C THR A 203 -24.55 -7.68 2.37
N VAL A 204 -25.48 -8.63 2.54
CA VAL A 204 -26.46 -8.91 1.49
C VAL A 204 -26.99 -7.54 1.11
N ALA A 205 -26.66 -7.08 -0.10
CA ALA A 205 -27.41 -6.00 -0.72
C ALA A 205 -28.85 -6.49 -0.69
N THR A 206 -29.58 -6.08 0.34
CA THR A 206 -30.93 -6.57 0.53
C THR A 206 -31.70 -5.92 -0.59
N LEU A 207 -31.93 -6.70 -1.64
CA LEU A 207 -32.85 -6.38 -2.70
C LEU A 207 -34.20 -6.20 -2.01
N ARG A 208 -34.56 -4.94 -1.81
CA ARG A 208 -35.84 -4.57 -1.25
C ARG A 208 -36.75 -4.32 -2.43
N ILE A 209 -37.89 -5.00 -2.45
CA ILE A 209 -38.97 -4.61 -3.33
C ILE A 209 -39.83 -3.60 -2.58
N CYS A 210 -40.09 -2.45 -3.19
CA CYS A 210 -41.13 -1.57 -2.70
C CYS A 210 -42.51 -2.20 -2.94
N PHE A 211 -43.29 -2.43 -1.88
CA PHE A 211 -44.61 -3.05 -2.02
C PHE A 211 -45.57 -2.25 -2.91
N LYS A 212 -45.40 -0.93 -2.95
CA LYS A 212 -46.29 -0.01 -3.66
C LYS A 212 -45.99 0.09 -5.16
N CYS A 213 -44.73 0.20 -5.55
CA CYS A 213 -44.35 0.38 -6.96
C CYS A 213 -43.62 -0.81 -7.59
N ARG A 214 -43.36 -1.88 -6.81
CA ARG A 214 -42.69 -3.11 -7.25
C ARG A 214 -41.26 -2.91 -7.80
N VAL A 215 -40.69 -1.72 -7.66
CA VAL A 215 -39.31 -1.43 -8.06
C VAL A 215 -38.33 -2.14 -7.12
N LYS A 216 -37.32 -2.77 -7.72
CA LYS A 216 -36.16 -3.34 -7.03
C LYS A 216 -35.20 -2.22 -6.64
N ILE A 217 -34.92 -2.10 -5.34
CA ILE A 217 -34.03 -1.08 -4.80
C ILE A 217 -32.71 -1.76 -4.40
N GLN A 218 -31.61 -1.26 -4.94
CA GLN A 218 -30.25 -1.67 -4.57
C GLN A 218 -29.62 -0.52 -3.78
N GLY A 219 -29.10 -0.80 -2.58
CA GLY A 219 -28.48 0.21 -1.71
C GLY A 219 -29.40 0.76 -0.60
N PRO A 220 -28.96 1.80 0.13
CA PRO A 220 -29.68 2.34 1.28
C PRO A 220 -31.03 2.97 0.90
N SER A 221 -32.01 2.83 1.79
CA SER A 221 -33.43 3.18 1.57
C SER A 221 -33.72 4.65 1.20
N VAL A 222 -32.75 5.54 1.33
CA VAL A 222 -32.93 7.00 1.28
C VAL A 222 -33.13 7.56 -0.13
N ASP A 223 -32.71 6.83 -1.17
CA ASP A 223 -32.87 7.27 -2.57
C ASP A 223 -34.25 6.91 -3.17
N HIS A 224 -35.08 6.17 -2.44
CA HIS A 224 -36.40 5.74 -2.90
C HIS A 224 -37.53 6.63 -2.35
N LYS A 225 -38.02 7.56 -3.16
CA LYS A 225 -39.06 8.57 -2.78
C LYS A 225 -40.48 8.01 -2.54
N CYS A 226 -40.67 6.70 -2.56
CA CYS A 226 -41.98 6.09 -2.31
C CYS A 226 -42.16 5.84 -0.81
N GLN A 227 -43.22 6.38 -0.20
CA GLN A 227 -43.56 6.15 1.22
C GLN A 227 -44.03 4.70 1.54
N GLY A 228 -43.78 3.75 0.65
CA GLY A 228 -44.18 2.35 0.82
C GLY A 228 -43.27 1.59 1.78
N ARG A 229 -43.83 0.62 2.52
CA ARG A 229 -43.05 -0.30 3.37
C ARG A 229 -42.16 -1.16 2.47
N LEU A 230 -40.88 -1.26 2.81
CA LEU A 230 -39.92 -2.12 2.11
C LEU A 230 -40.00 -3.55 2.64
N THR A 231 -39.94 -4.54 1.75
CA THR A 231 -39.88 -5.96 2.09
C THR A 231 -38.66 -6.60 1.45
N PHE A 232 -38.06 -7.56 2.16
CA PHE A 232 -36.93 -8.34 1.66
C PHE A 232 -37.42 -9.40 0.66
N GLU A 233 -36.74 -9.56 -0.48
CA GLU A 233 -36.88 -10.80 -1.27
C GLU A 233 -36.36 -11.97 -0.43
N ARG A 234 -37.18 -13.02 -0.30
CA ARG A 234 -36.77 -14.33 0.25
C ARG A 234 -36.15 -15.17 -0.84
#